data_AF-A0A5U8J5V0-F1
#
_entry.id   AF-A0A5U8J5V0-F1
#
_cell.length_a   1.000
_cell.length_b   1.000
_cell.length_c   1.000
_cell.angle_alpha   90.00
_cell.angle_beta   90.00
_cell.angle_gamma   90.00
#
_symmetry.space_group_name_H-M   'P 1'
#
loop_
_entity.id
_entity.type
_entity.pdbx_description
1 polymer ?
#
loop_
_entity_poly.entity_id
_entity_poly.type
_entity_poly.pdbx_seq_one_letter_code
_entity_poly.pdbx_strand_id
1 'polypeptide(L)'
;MSQVTLSGTLTRDGVALAFCVITLSLTDDTAVITTTTTGEGDYSLAVSPGSWLVTLQPQNETPQSIGLIEVNENTVPQSLDNLLHGLTPETVSAGVLAFLYGLLAKAERIADGIDLKQEVIDKVVNAIDTVQKAEQAVNNALEHALTIIEVHEAPHDDVCYVRQNGEWVQQGAFDVGVSASTGEINSTSHQLFTLDGTKDNTVTFKGLPAGRAMVIALVFKGKGGVITWPDDLTWSQNDAPKLADTRTVISILWDGETLTGTTALTV
;
A
#
# COMPACT_ATOMS: atom_id res chain seq x y z
N MET A 1 44.96 -37.63 -21.27
CA MET A 1 44.63 -38.34 -20.02
C MET A 1 45.01 -39.80 -20.22
N SER A 2 45.81 -40.40 -19.35
CA SER A 2 46.19 -41.81 -19.46
C SER A 2 44.95 -42.66 -19.19
N GLN A 3 44.62 -43.55 -20.12
CA GLN A 3 43.57 -44.56 -19.91
C GLN A 3 44.16 -45.76 -19.19
N VAL A 4 43.37 -46.37 -18.30
CA VAL A 4 43.69 -47.61 -17.60
C VAL A 4 42.88 -48.73 -18.24
N THR A 5 43.52 -49.88 -18.48
CA THR A 5 42.83 -51.04 -19.05
C THR A 5 42.21 -51.89 -17.93
N LEU A 6 40.88 -51.96 -17.90
CA LEU A 6 40.15 -52.93 -17.09
C LEU A 6 39.98 -54.21 -17.91
N SER A 7 40.62 -55.29 -17.49
CA SER A 7 40.50 -56.60 -18.14
C SER A 7 40.39 -57.74 -17.13
N GLY A 8 39.78 -58.84 -17.55
CA GLY A 8 39.64 -60.04 -16.74
C GLY A 8 38.61 -60.99 -17.35
N THR A 9 38.29 -62.04 -16.59
CA THR A 9 37.22 -62.99 -16.91
C THR A 9 36.11 -62.77 -15.89
N LEU A 10 34.88 -62.55 -16.35
CA LEU A 10 33.73 -62.26 -15.50
C LEU A 10 32.94 -63.55 -15.22
N THR A 11 32.81 -63.91 -13.95
CA THR A 11 32.14 -65.15 -13.52
C THR A 11 31.07 -64.87 -12.47
N ARG A 12 30.00 -65.66 -12.45
CA ARG A 12 28.96 -65.64 -11.41
C ARG A 12 28.72 -67.07 -10.94
N ASP A 13 28.84 -67.30 -9.63
CA ASP A 13 28.75 -68.64 -9.02
C ASP A 13 29.67 -69.69 -9.68
N GLY A 14 30.85 -69.26 -10.14
CA GLY A 14 31.83 -70.09 -10.83
C GLY A 14 31.56 -70.36 -12.31
N VAL A 15 30.49 -69.78 -12.88
CA VAL A 15 30.15 -69.88 -14.31
C VAL A 15 30.53 -68.60 -15.05
N ALA A 16 31.22 -68.72 -16.18
CA ALA A 16 31.57 -67.58 -17.02
C ALA A 16 30.32 -66.87 -17.56
N LEU A 17 30.25 -65.54 -17.41
CA LEU A 17 29.19 -64.71 -17.96
C LEU A 17 29.47 -64.43 -19.43
N ALA A 18 29.22 -65.40 -20.30
CA ALA A 18 29.41 -65.29 -21.74
C ALA A 18 28.46 -64.25 -22.37
N PHE A 19 28.97 -63.46 -23.33
CA PHE A 19 28.21 -62.45 -24.08
C PHE A 19 27.44 -61.43 -23.22
N CYS A 20 27.86 -61.25 -21.97
CA CYS A 20 27.32 -60.25 -21.06
C CYS A 20 27.78 -58.84 -21.46
N VAL A 21 26.82 -57.91 -21.56
CA VAL A 21 27.10 -56.49 -21.79
C VAL A 21 27.50 -55.83 -20.47
N ILE A 22 28.67 -55.19 -20.46
CA ILE A 22 29.20 -54.42 -19.34
C ILE A 22 29.07 -52.95 -19.73
N THR A 23 28.35 -52.17 -18.92
CA THR A 23 28.22 -50.72 -19.06
C THR A 23 28.82 -50.04 -17.84
N LEU A 24 29.76 -49.13 -18.08
CA LEU A 24 30.38 -48.26 -17.09
C LEU A 24 29.88 -46.82 -17.31
N SER A 25 29.25 -46.22 -16.31
CA SER A 25 28.83 -44.82 -16.33
C SER A 25 29.60 -44.03 -15.28
N LEU A 26 30.26 -42.93 -15.65
CA LEU A 26 30.94 -42.07 -14.68
C LEU A 26 29.90 -41.44 -13.74
N THR A 27 30.20 -41.35 -12.45
CA THR A 27 29.22 -40.94 -11.40
C THR A 27 28.70 -39.51 -11.54
N ASP A 28 29.32 -38.68 -12.37
CA ASP A 28 28.87 -37.34 -12.75
C ASP A 28 28.09 -37.31 -14.08
N ASP A 29 27.76 -38.47 -14.63
CA ASP A 29 27.07 -38.70 -15.90
C ASP A 29 27.79 -38.14 -17.14
N THR A 30 29.08 -37.81 -17.03
CA THR A 30 29.82 -37.18 -18.15
C THR A 30 30.36 -38.18 -19.19
N ALA A 31 30.43 -39.47 -18.87
CA ALA A 31 30.94 -40.50 -19.76
C ALA A 31 30.27 -41.86 -19.56
N VAL A 32 30.04 -42.59 -20.65
CA VAL A 32 29.53 -43.97 -20.65
C VAL A 32 30.38 -44.81 -21.60
N ILE A 33 30.80 -45.99 -21.13
CA ILE A 33 31.59 -46.95 -21.89
C ILE A 33 30.88 -48.31 -21.82
N THR A 34 30.77 -48.98 -22.97
CA THR A 34 30.13 -50.30 -23.05
C THR A 34 31.05 -51.29 -23.75
N THR A 35 31.14 -52.52 -23.23
CA THR A 35 31.74 -53.66 -23.94
C THR A 35 30.89 -54.90 -23.76
N THR A 36 31.20 -55.96 -24.51
CA THR A 36 30.60 -57.28 -24.36
C THR A 36 31.69 -58.29 -24.10
N THR A 37 31.47 -59.17 -23.13
CA THR A 37 32.38 -60.29 -22.84
C THR A 37 32.42 -61.31 -23.98
N THR A 38 33.52 -62.06 -24.09
CA THR A 38 33.66 -63.17 -25.04
C THR A 38 32.77 -64.36 -24.64
N GLY A 39 32.78 -65.43 -25.45
CA GLY A 39 32.13 -66.70 -25.10
C GLY A 39 32.70 -67.37 -23.84
N GLU A 40 33.89 -66.96 -23.40
CA GLU A 40 34.57 -67.46 -22.19
C GLU A 40 34.44 -66.46 -21.01
N GLY A 41 33.72 -65.36 -21.19
CA GLY A 41 33.52 -64.35 -20.15
C GLY A 41 34.63 -63.29 -20.08
N ASP A 42 35.59 -63.29 -21.00
CA ASP A 42 36.70 -62.34 -20.99
C ASP A 42 36.26 -60.95 -21.45
N TYR A 43 36.81 -59.92 -20.84
CA TYR A 43 36.59 -58.52 -21.21
C TYR A 43 37.89 -57.71 -21.17
N SER A 44 37.90 -56.61 -21.94
CA SER A 44 38.95 -55.58 -21.90
C SER A 44 38.35 -54.23 -22.28
N LEU A 45 38.53 -53.22 -21.43
CA LEU A 45 38.01 -51.85 -21.59
C LEU A 45 39.11 -50.84 -21.29
N ALA A 46 39.27 -49.80 -22.11
CA ALA A 46 40.10 -48.65 -21.78
C ALA A 46 39.25 -47.58 -21.09
N VAL A 47 39.56 -47.26 -19.84
CA VAL A 47 38.73 -46.43 -18.96
C VAL A 47 39.58 -45.30 -18.36
N SER A 48 39.06 -44.08 -18.37
CA SER A 48 39.72 -42.96 -17.70
C SER A 48 39.64 -43.13 -16.17
N PRO A 49 40.65 -42.68 -15.42
CA PRO A 49 40.58 -42.67 -13.96
C PRO A 49 39.33 -41.94 -13.45
N GLY A 50 38.69 -42.48 -12.41
CA GLY A 50 37.47 -41.94 -11.81
C GLY A 50 36.56 -43.01 -11.23
N SER A 51 35.44 -42.56 -10.64
CA SER A 51 34.41 -43.42 -10.04
C SER A 51 33.35 -43.80 -11.07
N TRP A 52 33.23 -45.09 -11.37
CA TRP A 52 32.31 -45.61 -12.39
C TRP A 52 31.24 -46.51 -11.78
N LEU A 53 29.98 -46.26 -12.12
CA LEU A 53 28.84 -47.15 -11.88
C LEU A 53 28.88 -48.29 -12.90
N VAL A 54 28.86 -49.52 -12.39
CA VAL A 54 28.90 -50.73 -13.20
C VAL A 54 27.52 -51.35 -13.32
N THR A 55 27.08 -51.54 -14.57
CA THR A 55 25.86 -52.27 -14.90
C THR A 55 26.21 -53.47 -15.78
N LEU A 56 25.70 -54.64 -15.40
CA LEU A 56 25.84 -55.88 -16.16
C LEU A 56 24.50 -56.28 -16.75
N GLN A 57 24.50 -56.73 -18.00
CA GLN A 57 23.35 -57.34 -18.64
C GLN A 57 23.75 -58.69 -19.23
N PRO A 58 23.51 -59.81 -18.50
CA PRO A 58 23.67 -61.15 -19.06
C PRO A 58 22.74 -61.38 -20.26
N GLN A 59 23.07 -62.36 -21.10
CA GLN A 59 22.29 -62.64 -22.31
C GLN A 59 20.84 -63.00 -21.96
N ASN A 60 19.89 -62.25 -22.51
CA ASN A 60 18.45 -62.39 -22.25
C ASN A 60 17.99 -62.05 -20.81
N GLU A 61 18.82 -61.37 -20.01
CA GLU A 61 18.46 -60.85 -18.69
C GLU A 61 18.26 -59.34 -18.70
N THR A 62 17.63 -58.83 -17.63
CA THR A 62 17.51 -57.39 -17.40
C THR A 62 18.84 -56.82 -16.90
N PRO A 63 19.23 -55.59 -17.30
CA PRO A 63 20.42 -54.94 -16.76
C PRO A 63 20.33 -54.77 -15.24
N GLN A 64 21.44 -55.06 -14.55
CA GLN A 64 21.56 -54.94 -13.10
C GLN A 64 22.79 -54.11 -12.76
N SER A 65 22.61 -53.07 -11.94
CA SER A 65 23.73 -52.32 -11.36
C SER A 65 24.34 -53.13 -10.22
N ILE A 66 25.63 -53.40 -10.32
CA ILE A 66 26.35 -54.26 -9.37
C ILE A 66 27.23 -53.50 -8.39
N GLY A 67 27.51 -52.22 -8.65
CA GLY A 67 28.26 -51.37 -7.72
C GLY A 67 29.09 -50.29 -8.39
N LEU A 68 29.96 -49.66 -7.60
CA LEU A 68 30.92 -48.67 -8.05
C LEU A 68 32.32 -49.28 -8.10
N ILE A 69 33.09 -48.91 -9.13
CA ILE A 69 34.52 -49.21 -9.23
C ILE A 69 35.32 -47.90 -9.32
N GLU A 70 36.35 -47.80 -8.49
CA GLU A 70 37.35 -46.72 -8.57
C GLU A 70 38.46 -47.16 -9.53
N VAL A 71 38.60 -46.42 -10.63
CA VAL A 71 39.66 -46.64 -11.62
C VAL A 71 40.77 -45.64 -11.39
N ASN A 72 41.99 -46.13 -11.18
CA ASN A 72 43.21 -45.32 -11.03
C ASN A 72 44.42 -46.11 -11.55
N GLU A 73 45.62 -45.51 -11.47
CA GLU A 73 46.86 -46.10 -11.99
C GLU A 73 47.24 -47.44 -11.32
N ASN A 74 46.68 -47.74 -10.15
CA ASN A 74 46.91 -48.98 -9.41
C ASN A 74 45.78 -50.00 -9.59
N THR A 75 44.78 -49.76 -10.46
CA THR A 75 43.69 -50.72 -10.67
C THR A 75 44.25 -52.01 -11.25
N VAL A 76 43.97 -53.13 -10.58
CA VAL A 76 44.50 -54.45 -10.93
C VAL A 76 43.60 -55.16 -11.96
N PRO A 77 44.13 -56.13 -12.74
CA PRO A 77 43.29 -57.04 -13.50
C PRO A 77 42.25 -57.73 -12.60
N GLN A 78 41.11 -58.11 -13.17
CA GLN A 78 39.98 -58.75 -12.47
C GLN A 78 39.24 -57.88 -11.44
N SER A 79 39.50 -56.57 -11.34
CA SER A 79 38.76 -55.69 -10.39
C SER A 79 37.23 -55.72 -10.57
N LEU A 80 36.72 -55.98 -11.78
CA LEU A 80 35.28 -56.13 -12.03
C LEU A 80 34.72 -57.45 -11.48
N ASP A 81 35.45 -58.55 -11.65
CA ASP A 81 35.07 -59.87 -11.13
C ASP A 81 35.14 -59.87 -9.59
N ASN A 82 36.16 -59.23 -9.02
CA ASN A 82 36.25 -59.00 -7.57
C ASN A 82 35.08 -58.18 -7.01
N LEU A 83 34.59 -57.18 -7.75
CA LEU A 83 33.39 -56.43 -7.37
C LEU A 83 32.14 -57.33 -7.35
N LEU A 84 32.02 -58.23 -8.32
CA LEU A 84 30.90 -59.15 -8.44
C LEU A 84 30.87 -60.20 -7.31
N HIS A 85 32.03 -60.69 -6.87
CA HIS A 85 32.16 -61.71 -5.81
C HIS A 85 32.34 -61.16 -4.39
N GLY A 86 32.63 -59.86 -4.23
CA GLY A 86 32.95 -59.22 -2.95
C GLY A 86 31.76 -59.00 -2.00
N LEU A 87 30.56 -59.47 -2.32
CA LEU A 87 29.34 -59.27 -1.53
C LEU A 87 28.95 -60.54 -0.76
N THR A 88 29.71 -60.91 0.27
CA THR A 88 29.26 -61.85 1.31
C THR A 88 28.76 -61.10 2.56
N PRO A 89 27.81 -61.65 3.34
CA PRO A 89 27.17 -60.96 4.47
C PRO A 89 28.13 -60.47 5.58
N GLU A 90 29.36 -61.02 5.65
CA GLU A 90 30.35 -60.67 6.68
C GLU A 90 31.30 -59.53 6.28
N THR A 91 31.19 -58.99 5.06
CA THR A 91 32.03 -57.90 4.57
C THR A 91 31.20 -56.85 3.85
N VAL A 92 30.51 -55.98 4.61
CA VAL A 92 30.10 -54.68 4.05
C VAL A 92 31.39 -53.94 3.70
N SER A 93 31.79 -54.00 2.43
CA SER A 93 33.06 -53.43 1.97
C SER A 93 33.06 -51.92 2.23
N ALA A 94 34.24 -51.36 2.51
CA ALA A 94 34.40 -49.93 2.77
C ALA A 94 33.81 -49.03 1.67
N GLY A 95 33.66 -49.53 0.43
CA GLY A 95 32.99 -48.86 -0.67
C GLY A 95 31.47 -48.77 -0.53
N VAL A 96 30.81 -49.82 -0.01
CA VAL A 96 29.36 -49.78 0.31
C VAL A 96 29.10 -48.81 1.45
N LEU A 97 29.96 -48.81 2.48
CA LEU A 97 29.92 -47.81 3.55
C LEU A 97 30.17 -46.39 3.02
N ALA A 98 31.17 -46.17 2.17
CA ALA A 98 31.45 -44.87 1.58
C ALA A 98 30.29 -44.36 0.70
N PHE A 99 29.63 -45.27 -0.04
CA PHE A 99 28.43 -44.94 -0.80
C PHE A 99 27.26 -44.56 0.11
N LEU A 100 27.02 -45.32 1.19
CA LEU A 100 25.99 -44.99 2.18
C LEU A 100 26.28 -43.67 2.89
N TYR A 101 27.54 -43.38 3.23
CA TYR A 101 27.95 -42.09 3.80
C TYR A 101 27.81 -40.95 2.79
N GLY A 102 28.08 -41.18 1.50
CA GLY A 102 27.85 -40.21 0.44
C GLY A 102 26.37 -39.89 0.23
N LEU A 103 25.51 -40.90 0.28
CA LEU A 103 24.05 -40.73 0.25
C LEU A 103 23.53 -40.00 1.47
N LEU A 104 24.03 -40.34 2.67
CA LEU A 104 23.67 -39.67 3.91
C LEU A 104 24.07 -38.18 3.88
N ALA A 105 25.30 -37.87 3.47
CA ALA A 105 25.76 -36.48 3.34
C ALA A 105 24.97 -35.69 2.28
N LYS A 106 24.52 -36.34 1.20
CA LYS A 106 23.65 -35.71 0.20
C LYS A 106 22.24 -35.46 0.74
N ALA A 107 21.69 -36.39 1.52
CA ALA A 107 20.40 -36.25 2.17
C ALA A 107 20.42 -35.12 3.22
N GLU A 108 21.47 -35.04 4.04
CA GLU A 108 21.67 -33.96 5.02
C GLU A 108 21.73 -32.59 4.32
N ARG A 109 22.54 -32.44 3.26
CA ARG A 109 22.60 -31.18 2.49
C ARG A 109 21.26 -30.78 1.87
N ILE A 110 20.46 -31.75 1.41
CA ILE A 110 19.12 -31.49 0.87
C ILE A 110 18.18 -31.04 2.00
N ALA A 111 18.26 -31.67 3.17
CA ALA A 111 17.48 -31.27 4.34
C ALA A 111 17.81 -29.84 4.79
N ASP A 112 19.10 -29.50 4.89
CA ASP A 112 19.55 -28.13 5.22
C ASP A 112 19.07 -27.10 4.18
N GLY A 113 19.11 -27.46 2.89
CA GLY A 113 18.62 -26.60 1.81
C GLY A 113 17.10 -26.40 1.82
N ILE A 114 16.33 -27.37 2.32
CA ILE A 114 14.88 -27.25 2.53
C ILE A 114 14.60 -26.37 3.75
N ASP A 115 15.33 -26.54 4.85
CA ASP A 115 15.18 -25.76 6.07
C ASP A 115 15.45 -24.26 5.83
N LEU A 116 16.52 -23.94 5.10
CA LEU A 116 16.82 -22.56 4.68
C LEU A 116 15.70 -21.95 3.83
N LYS A 117 15.04 -22.73 2.96
CA LYS A 117 13.89 -22.24 2.17
C LYS A 117 12.68 -22.00 3.05
N GLN A 118 12.45 -22.85 4.06
CA GLN A 118 11.36 -22.67 5.02
C GLN A 118 11.56 -21.42 5.87
N GLU A 119 12.77 -21.15 6.38
CA GLU A 119 13.09 -19.94 7.13
C GLU A 119 12.81 -18.66 6.29
N VAL A 120 13.17 -18.68 5.00
CA VAL A 120 12.89 -17.58 4.08
C VAL A 120 11.38 -17.41 3.86
N ILE A 121 10.63 -18.50 3.70
CA ILE A 121 9.17 -18.47 3.57
C ILE A 121 8.55 -17.86 4.83
N ASP A 122 8.97 -18.28 6.03
CA ASP A 122 8.44 -17.77 7.29
C ASP A 122 8.71 -16.27 7.46
N LYS A 123 9.89 -15.80 7.07
CA LYS A 123 10.20 -14.36 7.03
C LYS A 123 9.30 -13.59 6.06
N VAL A 124 9.05 -14.14 4.88
CA VAL A 124 8.15 -13.54 3.88
C VAL A 124 6.71 -13.50 4.39
N VAL A 125 6.23 -14.57 5.02
CA VAL A 125 4.88 -14.63 5.62
C VAL A 125 4.72 -13.57 6.71
N ASN A 126 5.69 -13.44 7.61
CA ASN A 126 5.67 -12.39 8.65
C ASN A 126 5.70 -10.97 8.06
N ALA A 127 6.47 -10.76 6.99
CA ALA A 127 6.48 -9.48 6.28
C ALA A 127 5.12 -9.18 5.62
N ILE A 128 4.47 -10.18 5.02
CA ILE A 128 3.12 -10.03 4.42
C ILE A 128 2.09 -9.66 5.49
N ASP A 129 2.08 -10.34 6.65
CA ASP A 129 1.17 -10.02 7.76
C ASP A 129 1.38 -8.57 8.27
N THR A 130 2.64 -8.14 8.34
CA THR A 130 2.98 -6.76 8.72
C THR A 130 2.45 -5.74 7.71
N VAL A 131 2.59 -6.02 6.41
CA VAL A 131 2.07 -5.15 5.34
C VAL A 131 0.54 -5.09 5.38
N GLN A 132 -0.14 -6.21 5.57
CA GLN A 132 -1.61 -6.26 5.67
C GLN A 132 -2.14 -5.44 6.85
N LYS A 133 -1.47 -5.52 8.02
CA LYS A 133 -1.81 -4.70 9.19
C LYS A 133 -1.60 -3.21 8.91
N ALA A 134 -0.53 -2.85 8.21
CA ALA A 134 -0.28 -1.46 7.83
C ALA A 134 -1.33 -0.94 6.85
N GLU A 135 -1.72 -1.74 5.85
CA GLU A 135 -2.79 -1.40 4.90
C GLU A 135 -4.13 -1.19 5.61
N GLN A 136 -4.49 -2.09 6.53
CA GLN A 136 -5.71 -1.95 7.32
C GLN A 136 -5.67 -0.69 8.21
N ALA A 137 -4.52 -0.36 8.82
CA ALA A 137 -4.36 0.87 9.59
C ALA A 137 -4.49 2.13 8.73
N VAL A 138 -3.96 2.10 7.50
CA VAL A 138 -4.12 3.19 6.52
C VAL A 138 -5.57 3.35 6.11
N ASN A 139 -6.29 2.26 5.82
CA ASN A 139 -7.70 2.30 5.46
C ASN A 139 -8.57 2.85 6.61
N ASN A 140 -8.33 2.40 7.85
CA ASN A 140 -9.00 2.95 9.02
C ASN A 140 -8.69 4.45 9.20
N ALA A 141 -7.44 4.86 9.03
CA ALA A 141 -7.05 6.27 9.11
C ALA A 141 -7.69 7.10 7.98
N LEU A 142 -7.85 6.53 6.79
CA LEU A 142 -8.53 7.17 5.67
C LEU A 142 -10.03 7.30 5.94
N GLU A 143 -10.71 6.27 6.47
CA GLU A 143 -12.11 6.35 6.89
C GLU A 143 -12.30 7.41 7.99
N HIS A 144 -11.42 7.44 8.99
CA HIS A 144 -11.42 8.49 10.01
C HIS A 144 -11.14 9.88 9.42
N ALA A 145 -10.22 10.01 8.48
CA ALA A 145 -9.96 11.28 7.80
C ALA A 145 -11.14 11.70 6.90
N LEU A 146 -11.86 10.74 6.32
CA LEU A 146 -13.06 10.91 5.50
C LEU A 146 -14.33 11.15 6.31
N THR A 147 -14.28 11.04 7.66
CA THR A 147 -15.25 11.74 8.54
C THR A 147 -15.02 13.28 8.54
N ILE A 148 -14.63 13.79 7.38
CA ILE A 148 -14.92 15.13 6.88
C ILE A 148 -16.40 15.38 7.18
N ILE A 149 -16.64 16.38 8.01
CA ILE A 149 -17.90 17.10 8.21
C ILE A 149 -18.93 16.70 7.15
N GLU A 150 -19.79 15.73 7.47
CA GLU A 150 -20.92 15.41 6.62
C GLU A 150 -21.82 16.65 6.61
N VAL A 151 -21.63 17.50 5.60
CA VAL A 151 -22.58 18.54 5.27
C VAL A 151 -23.78 17.81 4.69
N HIS A 152 -24.63 17.31 5.59
CA HIS A 152 -25.96 16.84 5.26
C HIS A 152 -26.67 17.96 4.50
N GLU A 153 -27.47 17.62 3.48
CA GLU A 153 -28.32 18.59 2.81
C GLU A 153 -29.24 19.30 3.81
N ALA A 154 -29.63 20.54 3.52
CA ALA A 154 -30.61 21.25 4.33
C ALA A 154 -31.97 20.51 4.28
N PRO A 155 -32.84 20.66 5.29
CA PRO A 155 -34.20 20.12 5.25
C PRO A 155 -34.95 20.51 3.97
N HIS A 156 -35.69 19.55 3.39
CA HIS A 156 -36.51 19.77 2.20
C HIS A 156 -37.89 20.30 2.58
N ASP A 157 -37.94 21.56 3.02
CA ASP A 157 -39.15 22.19 3.58
C ASP A 157 -39.40 23.65 3.11
N ASP A 158 -38.81 24.05 1.98
CA ASP A 158 -38.90 25.40 1.39
C ASP A 158 -38.38 26.56 2.27
N VAL A 159 -37.61 26.25 3.32
CA VAL A 159 -36.99 27.22 4.22
C VAL A 159 -35.49 27.38 3.93
N CYS A 160 -34.95 28.59 4.07
CA CYS A 160 -33.51 28.82 3.98
C CYS A 160 -32.82 28.44 5.29
N TYR A 161 -31.69 27.73 5.21
CA TYR A 161 -30.86 27.38 6.36
C TYR A 161 -29.43 27.86 6.16
N VAL A 162 -28.77 28.22 7.26
CA VAL A 162 -27.34 28.50 7.30
C VAL A 162 -26.65 27.52 8.24
N ARG A 163 -25.38 27.21 7.96
CA ARG A 163 -24.56 26.41 8.87
C ARG A 163 -24.01 27.29 9.99
N GLN A 164 -24.33 26.93 11.22
CA GLN A 164 -23.77 27.55 12.42
C GLN A 164 -23.32 26.45 13.38
N ASN A 165 -22.04 26.45 13.76
CA ASN A 165 -21.44 25.48 14.71
C ASN A 165 -21.70 24.00 14.36
N GLY A 166 -21.77 23.66 13.07
CA GLY A 166 -22.00 22.28 12.65
C GLY A 166 -23.46 21.82 12.72
N GLU A 167 -24.41 22.74 12.87
CA GLU A 167 -25.86 22.47 12.82
C GLU A 167 -26.51 23.30 11.68
N TRP A 168 -27.60 22.79 11.11
CA TRP A 168 -28.46 23.58 10.24
C TRP A 168 -29.37 24.45 11.09
N VAL A 169 -29.24 25.76 10.97
CA VAL A 169 -30.10 26.71 11.68
C VAL A 169 -30.97 27.40 10.66
N GLN A 170 -32.28 27.38 10.90
CA GLN A 170 -33.25 28.11 10.08
C GLN A 170 -32.81 29.57 10.00
N GLN A 171 -32.52 30.01 8.79
CA GLN A 171 -32.38 31.42 8.50
C GLN A 171 -33.80 31.99 8.50
N GLY A 172 -34.11 32.80 9.51
CA GLY A 172 -35.36 33.54 9.56
C GLY A 172 -35.50 34.52 8.38
N ALA A 173 -36.50 35.39 8.44
CA ALA A 173 -36.48 36.59 7.59
C ALA A 173 -35.15 37.35 7.81
N PHE A 174 -34.79 38.26 6.90
CA PHE A 174 -33.69 39.20 7.16
C PHE A 174 -34.05 40.06 8.39
N ASP A 175 -33.72 39.57 9.58
CA ASP A 175 -33.96 40.28 10.83
C ASP A 175 -32.90 41.35 10.96
N VAL A 176 -33.30 42.59 10.68
CA VAL A 176 -32.47 43.76 10.89
C VAL A 176 -32.39 44.02 12.39
N GLY A 177 -31.21 43.79 12.98
CA GLY A 177 -30.96 44.20 14.34
C GLY A 177 -31.28 45.69 14.53
N VAL A 178 -31.91 46.04 15.65
CA VAL A 178 -32.20 47.41 16.06
C VAL A 178 -31.28 47.85 17.20
N SER A 179 -30.65 49.02 17.06
CA SER A 179 -29.85 49.61 18.14
C SER A 179 -30.30 51.04 18.48
N ALA A 180 -30.16 51.44 19.75
CA ALA A 180 -30.33 52.83 20.15
C ALA A 180 -28.97 53.55 20.01
N SER A 181 -28.97 54.75 19.45
CA SER A 181 -27.74 55.54 19.24
C SER A 181 -27.93 57.00 19.62
N THR A 182 -26.83 57.63 20.03
CA THR A 182 -26.72 59.08 20.30
C THR A 182 -26.06 59.83 19.14
N GLY A 183 -26.14 59.31 17.91
CA GLY A 183 -25.63 59.95 16.69
C GLY A 183 -24.64 59.10 15.88
N GLU A 184 -23.93 58.16 16.50
CA GLU A 184 -23.05 57.26 15.76
C GLU A 184 -23.81 56.05 15.17
N ILE A 185 -23.80 55.90 13.86
CA ILE A 185 -24.49 54.85 13.12
C ILE A 185 -23.45 53.86 12.58
N ASN A 186 -23.28 52.72 13.28
CA ASN A 186 -22.32 51.68 12.89
C ASN A 186 -22.99 50.54 12.11
N SER A 187 -22.92 50.63 10.79
CA SER A 187 -23.57 49.72 9.84
C SER A 187 -22.92 48.33 9.74
N THR A 188 -21.80 48.08 10.44
CA THR A 188 -21.27 46.71 10.57
C THR A 188 -22.10 45.86 11.52
N SER A 189 -22.85 46.49 12.43
CA SER A 189 -23.55 45.78 13.51
C SER A 189 -25.07 45.69 13.31
N HIS A 190 -25.69 46.76 12.80
CA HIS A 190 -27.14 46.91 12.70
C HIS A 190 -27.48 47.75 11.46
N GLN A 191 -28.70 47.63 10.94
CA GLN A 191 -29.18 48.44 9.81
C GLN A 191 -30.40 49.31 10.17
N LEU A 192 -30.89 49.22 11.42
CA LEU A 192 -31.92 50.11 11.96
C LEU A 192 -31.46 50.73 13.28
N PHE A 193 -31.57 52.05 13.38
CA PHE A 193 -31.14 52.80 14.55
C PHE A 193 -32.26 53.70 15.07
N THR A 194 -32.45 53.72 16.39
CA THR A 194 -33.36 54.67 17.05
C THR A 194 -32.56 55.80 17.69
N LEU A 195 -32.96 57.05 17.41
CA LEU A 195 -32.38 58.27 17.99
C LEU A 195 -33.46 59.07 18.74
N ASP A 196 -33.03 59.83 19.74
CA ASP A 196 -33.89 60.74 20.50
C ASP A 196 -33.93 62.10 19.80
N GLY A 197 -35.05 62.40 19.12
CA GLY A 197 -35.25 63.65 18.37
C GLY A 197 -35.56 64.87 19.24
N THR A 198 -35.70 64.68 20.55
CA THR A 198 -35.85 65.79 21.51
C THR A 198 -34.52 66.40 21.92
N LYS A 199 -33.40 65.79 21.52
CA LYS A 199 -32.03 66.22 21.83
C LYS A 199 -31.25 66.52 20.56
N ASP A 200 -30.22 67.33 20.69
CA ASP A 200 -29.28 67.55 19.61
C ASP A 200 -28.54 66.24 19.29
N ASN A 201 -28.45 65.90 18.00
CA ASN A 201 -27.70 64.72 17.54
C ASN A 201 -26.78 65.13 16.39
N THR A 202 -25.53 64.67 16.45
CA THR A 202 -24.60 64.72 15.31
C THR A 202 -24.53 63.33 14.69
N VAL A 203 -25.08 63.18 13.50
CA VAL A 203 -25.16 61.89 12.81
C VAL A 203 -23.85 61.62 12.06
N THR A 204 -23.22 60.48 12.34
CA THR A 204 -22.05 60.00 11.59
C THR A 204 -22.22 58.53 11.23
N PHE A 205 -21.93 58.18 9.98
CA PHE A 205 -21.98 56.78 9.52
C PHE A 205 -20.59 56.15 9.56
N LYS A 206 -20.49 54.93 10.11
CA LYS A 206 -19.24 54.16 10.18
C LYS A 206 -19.47 52.73 9.73
N GLY A 207 -18.43 52.12 9.13
CA GLY A 207 -18.49 50.73 8.70
C GLY A 207 -19.37 50.52 7.47
N LEU A 208 -19.43 51.52 6.59
CA LEU A 208 -20.10 51.42 5.28
C LEU A 208 -19.23 50.57 4.35
N PRO A 209 -19.77 49.53 3.70
CA PRO A 209 -18.96 48.63 2.89
C PRO A 209 -18.65 49.24 1.51
N ALA A 210 -17.37 49.43 1.20
CA ALA A 210 -16.95 49.86 -0.14
C ALA A 210 -17.40 48.85 -1.21
N GLY A 211 -17.95 49.36 -2.32
CA GLY A 211 -18.38 48.53 -3.47
C GLY A 211 -19.61 47.66 -3.23
N ARG A 212 -20.35 47.85 -2.12
CA ARG A 212 -21.62 47.16 -1.85
C ARG A 212 -22.68 48.16 -1.40
N ALA A 213 -23.89 48.03 -1.94
CA ALA A 213 -25.02 48.84 -1.52
C ALA A 213 -25.69 48.31 -0.24
N MET A 214 -26.26 49.21 0.56
CA MET A 214 -27.12 48.88 1.70
C MET A 214 -28.11 49.99 2.01
N VAL A 215 -29.21 49.63 2.69
CA VAL A 215 -30.18 50.59 3.23
C VAL A 215 -30.07 50.63 4.74
N ILE A 216 -30.01 51.83 5.29
CA ILE A 216 -29.97 52.11 6.73
C ILE A 216 -31.25 52.86 7.09
N ALA A 217 -32.00 52.34 8.06
CA ALA A 217 -33.19 52.97 8.58
C ALA A 217 -32.88 53.72 9.89
N LEU A 218 -33.25 54.99 9.96
CA LEU A 218 -33.16 55.80 11.17
C LEU A 218 -34.57 56.12 11.67
N VAL A 219 -34.80 55.95 12.97
CA VAL A 219 -36.06 56.28 13.63
C VAL A 219 -35.80 57.32 14.69
N PHE A 220 -36.23 58.55 14.46
CA PHE A 220 -36.23 59.61 15.46
C PHE A 220 -37.53 59.57 16.26
N LYS A 221 -37.42 59.63 17.58
CA LYS A 221 -38.56 59.75 18.50
C LYS A 221 -38.67 61.19 19.01
N GLY A 222 -39.81 61.82 18.77
CA GLY A 222 -40.04 63.22 19.13
C GLY A 222 -39.33 64.24 18.23
N LYS A 223 -39.55 65.52 18.53
CA LYS A 223 -38.89 66.67 17.89
C LYS A 223 -38.44 67.68 18.94
N GLY A 224 -37.53 68.57 18.57
CA GLY A 224 -37.08 69.70 19.40
C GLY A 224 -35.58 69.88 19.43
N GLY A 225 -34.82 68.81 19.18
CA GLY A 225 -33.38 68.87 19.02
C GLY A 225 -32.93 69.27 17.62
N VAL A 226 -31.70 69.76 17.51
CA VAL A 226 -31.03 70.07 16.25
C VAL A 226 -30.29 68.83 15.74
N ILE A 227 -30.60 68.39 14.53
CA ILE A 227 -29.91 67.27 13.89
C ILE A 227 -28.86 67.82 12.93
N THR A 228 -27.60 67.48 13.21
CA THR A 228 -26.47 67.77 12.32
C THR A 228 -26.20 66.53 11.47
N TRP A 229 -26.35 66.68 10.16
CA TRP A 229 -26.07 65.63 9.17
C TRP A 229 -24.64 65.76 8.64
N PRO A 230 -24.02 64.66 8.19
CA PRO A 230 -22.67 64.73 7.64
C PRO A 230 -22.68 65.35 6.23
N ASP A 231 -21.59 66.02 5.87
CA ASP A 231 -21.49 66.80 4.61
C ASP A 231 -21.52 65.92 3.35
N ASP A 232 -21.22 64.63 3.49
CA ASP A 232 -21.23 63.63 2.41
C ASP A 232 -22.60 62.99 2.15
N LEU A 233 -23.62 63.34 2.95
CA LEU A 233 -25.01 62.89 2.76
C LEU A 233 -25.77 63.84 1.85
N THR A 234 -26.25 63.32 0.72
CA THR A 234 -27.12 64.06 -0.21
C THR A 234 -28.59 63.71 0.00
N TRP A 235 -29.49 64.70 -0.02
CA TRP A 235 -30.93 64.47 0.13
C TRP A 235 -31.65 64.40 -1.21
N SER A 236 -32.50 63.39 -1.39
CA SER A 236 -33.23 63.17 -2.65
C SER A 236 -34.20 64.30 -3.02
N GLN A 237 -34.59 65.16 -2.06
CA GLN A 237 -35.43 66.34 -2.28
C GLN A 237 -34.70 67.66 -1.97
N ASN A 238 -33.37 67.66 -1.97
CA ASN A 238 -32.48 68.79 -1.64
C ASN A 238 -32.57 69.34 -0.20
N ASP A 239 -33.59 68.96 0.57
CA ASP A 239 -33.76 69.36 1.97
C ASP A 239 -33.70 68.17 2.92
N ALA A 240 -33.08 68.38 4.09
CA ALA A 240 -33.11 67.43 5.19
C ALA A 240 -34.54 67.31 5.77
N PRO A 241 -34.97 66.11 6.17
CA PRO A 241 -36.31 65.86 6.68
C PRO A 241 -36.54 66.57 8.03
N LYS A 242 -37.74 67.10 8.21
CA LYS A 242 -38.18 67.69 9.48
C LYS A 242 -38.69 66.59 10.42
N LEU A 243 -38.30 66.65 11.68
CA LEU A 243 -38.78 65.72 12.70
C LEU A 243 -40.24 66.04 13.09
N ALA A 244 -41.04 64.99 13.26
CA ALA A 244 -42.42 65.03 13.72
C ALA A 244 -42.52 64.87 15.24
N ASP A 245 -43.68 65.23 15.81
CA ASP A 245 -43.91 65.24 17.26
C ASP A 245 -43.75 63.87 17.94
N THR A 246 -44.04 62.81 17.20
CA THR A 246 -44.10 61.43 17.70
C THR A 246 -42.96 60.61 17.12
N ARG A 247 -42.92 60.49 15.79
CA ARG A 247 -41.99 59.59 15.11
C ARG A 247 -41.65 60.09 13.71
N THR A 248 -40.37 59.97 13.36
CA THR A 248 -39.88 60.21 12.00
C THR A 248 -39.00 59.06 11.56
N VAL A 249 -39.33 58.44 10.42
CA VAL A 249 -38.55 57.34 9.84
C VAL A 249 -37.84 57.85 8.60
N ILE A 250 -36.52 57.75 8.58
CA ILE A 250 -35.66 58.19 7.49
C ILE A 250 -34.94 56.97 6.93
N SER A 251 -34.93 56.84 5.60
CA SER A 251 -34.14 55.82 4.92
C SER A 251 -32.92 56.46 4.28
N ILE A 252 -31.76 55.86 4.52
CA ILE A 252 -30.48 56.25 3.94
C ILE A 252 -30.01 55.11 3.04
N LEU A 253 -29.76 55.39 1.78
CA LEU A 253 -29.12 54.49 0.82
C LEU A 253 -27.63 54.77 0.78
N TRP A 254 -26.84 53.73 0.98
CA TRP A 254 -25.43 53.68 0.61
C TRP A 254 -25.33 52.84 -0.66
N ASP A 255 -24.73 53.35 -1.74
CA ASP A 255 -24.59 52.61 -3.01
C ASP A 255 -23.24 51.90 -3.16
N GLY A 256 -22.34 52.03 -2.19
CA GLY A 256 -20.96 51.56 -2.25
C GLY A 256 -19.94 52.69 -2.32
N GLU A 257 -20.37 53.93 -2.55
CA GLU A 257 -19.53 55.11 -2.69
C GLU A 257 -20.15 56.38 -2.07
N THR A 258 -21.46 56.58 -2.22
CA THR A 258 -22.17 57.79 -1.79
C THR A 258 -23.34 57.50 -0.86
N LEU A 259 -23.68 58.47 -0.01
CA LEU A 259 -24.83 58.44 0.87
C LEU A 259 -25.97 59.29 0.29
N THR A 260 -27.13 58.67 0.11
CA THR A 260 -28.37 59.35 -0.32
C THR A 260 -29.48 59.14 0.71
N GLY A 261 -29.99 60.21 1.29
CA GLY A 261 -31.14 60.19 2.19
C GLY A 261 -32.45 60.44 1.44
N THR A 262 -33.50 59.68 1.77
CA THR A 262 -34.85 59.91 1.23
C THR A 262 -35.78 60.48 2.29
N THR A 263 -36.76 61.29 1.83
CA THR A 263 -37.70 61.99 2.70
C THR A 263 -38.52 61.05 3.56
N ALA A 264 -38.71 61.49 4.81
CA ALA A 264 -39.25 60.68 5.88
C ALA A 264 -40.74 60.35 5.71
N LEU A 265 -41.12 59.17 6.20
CA LEU A 265 -42.50 58.93 6.63
C LEU A 265 -42.66 59.56 8.02
N THR A 266 -43.44 60.64 8.11
CA THR A 266 -43.86 61.24 9.38
C THR A 266 -45.17 60.59 9.81
N VAL A 267 -45.20 60.03 11.03
CA VAL A 267 -46.37 59.34 11.59
C VAL A 267 -46.78 59.96 12.91
#